data_AF-A0A7S2WFF8-F1
#
_entry.id   AF-A0A7S2WFF8-F1
#
_cell.length_a   1.000
_cell.length_b   1.000
_cell.length_c   1.000
_cell.angle_alpha   90.00
_cell.angle_beta   90.00
_cell.angle_gamma   90.00
#
_symmetry.space_group_name_H-M   'P 1'
#
loop_
_entity.id
_entity.type
_entity.pdbx_description
1 polymer ?
#
loop_
_entity_poly.entity_id
_entity_poly.type
_entity_poly.pdbx_seq_one_letter_code
_entity_poly.pdbx_strand_id
1 'polypeptide(L)'
;HSHQPIHPAVVKICIKWWLREPLYAGANVHSRLVELPVRFGESLMEFAANKQDVPIGHTWYSWTCTGDVLGTVGHSKYSWYPVGGGNKEVDMDPIKKYILDHVEADSEWNIYVMEVGRSMNGLPICVMLDGGSPTRMKMGFYFFLLHDIQRDQVLLFDCGFFSKEYCKGFGVQNYVSPKVLVERCGFRVESVTDIVLSHVHMDHCNGMSMFPNATVWLSEKEYAWMTETSVDQKRNKWFDKMGIVGVTDIGPYGYAHADFRYLKQADAEGRLKQIKFTKKDRFLKIFPNMWVFDASYAHTPGSVYLVLAPNKKPNDGLVVFASDCAMVYENIEGSCVTASGCCQSYSKSISCITCMKNIGSQIIPGHDLDVTKRYPMIYPNIYGVNIN
;
A
#
# COMPACT_ATOMS: atom_id res chain seq x y z
N HIS A 1 -29.30 -14.09 59.67
CA HIS A 1 -28.19 -14.95 59.21
C HIS A 1 -28.42 -15.24 57.73
N SER A 2 -27.60 -14.87 56.76
CA SER A 2 -26.25 -14.31 56.70
C SER A 2 -26.13 -13.67 55.32
N HIS A 3 -25.71 -12.40 55.24
CA HIS A 3 -25.20 -11.84 53.99
C HIS A 3 -23.90 -12.60 53.65
N GLN A 4 -24.00 -13.63 52.80
CA GLN A 4 -22.82 -14.11 52.10
C GLN A 4 -22.54 -13.13 50.96
N PRO A 5 -21.31 -12.61 50.82
CA PRO A 5 -20.94 -11.89 49.62
C PRO A 5 -20.95 -12.89 48.46
N ILE A 6 -21.86 -12.70 47.51
CA ILE A 6 -21.83 -13.44 46.25
C ILE A 6 -20.61 -12.93 45.48
N HIS A 7 -19.57 -13.75 45.38
CA HIS A 7 -18.37 -13.40 44.62
C HIS A 7 -18.71 -13.22 43.12
N PRO A 8 -18.17 -12.19 42.44
CA PRO A 8 -18.31 -12.07 40.99
C PRO A 8 -17.73 -13.32 40.32
N ALA A 9 -18.46 -13.89 39.36
CA ALA A 9 -17.95 -15.01 38.57
C ALA A 9 -16.73 -14.54 37.77
N VAL A 10 -15.61 -15.26 37.85
CA VAL A 10 -14.37 -14.95 37.15
C VAL A 10 -14.21 -15.90 35.97
N VAL A 11 -14.03 -15.37 34.76
CA VAL A 11 -13.73 -16.16 33.56
C VAL A 11 -12.22 -16.18 33.35
N LYS A 12 -11.66 -17.38 33.18
CA LYS A 12 -10.24 -17.61 32.87
C LYS A 12 -10.07 -17.72 31.37
N ILE A 13 -9.39 -16.75 30.76
CA ILE A 13 -9.10 -16.75 29.32
C ILE A 13 -7.60 -16.98 29.12
N CYS A 14 -7.25 -17.95 28.28
CA CYS A 14 -5.87 -18.22 27.89
C CYS A 14 -5.55 -17.46 26.61
N ILE A 15 -4.78 -16.38 26.72
CA ILE A 15 -4.36 -15.56 25.57
C ILE A 15 -3.06 -16.15 25.05
N LYS A 16 -3.05 -16.60 23.79
CA LYS A 16 -1.85 -17.07 23.09
C LYS A 16 -1.41 -16.01 22.10
N TRP A 17 -0.13 -15.62 22.14
CA TRP A 17 0.45 -14.75 21.11
C TRP A 17 1.82 -15.27 20.67
N TRP A 18 2.23 -14.85 19.48
CA TRP A 18 3.48 -15.24 18.85
C TRP A 18 4.46 -14.08 18.94
N LEU A 19 5.58 -14.28 19.61
CA LEU A 19 6.75 -13.42 19.42
C LEU A 19 7.62 -14.10 18.36
N ARG A 20 7.64 -13.53 17.15
CA ARG A 20 8.54 -13.99 16.08
C ARG A 20 9.77 -13.09 16.09
N GLU A 21 10.81 -13.48 16.81
CA GLU A 21 12.14 -12.89 16.60
C GLU A 21 12.75 -13.46 15.31
N PRO A 22 13.49 -12.66 14.52
CA PRO A 22 14.01 -13.10 13.25
C PRO A 22 15.32 -13.86 13.44
N LEU A 23 15.42 -15.00 12.75
CA LEU A 23 16.58 -15.88 12.54
C LEU A 23 16.73 -17.05 13.53
N TYR A 24 16.70 -18.25 12.94
CA TYR A 24 16.83 -19.59 13.51
C TYR A 24 15.55 -20.24 14.08
N ALA A 25 15.48 -21.56 13.86
CA ALA A 25 14.30 -22.40 13.96
C ALA A 25 13.69 -22.48 15.38
N GLY A 26 12.35 -22.38 15.45
CA GLY A 26 11.55 -22.64 16.65
C GLY A 26 10.62 -21.48 17.02
N ALA A 27 9.33 -21.57 16.67
CA ALA A 27 8.34 -20.61 17.14
C ALA A 27 7.91 -20.97 18.58
N ASN A 28 8.26 -20.16 19.56
CA ASN A 28 7.74 -20.30 20.92
C ASN A 28 6.38 -19.60 21.03
N VAL A 29 5.35 -20.37 21.39
CA VAL A 29 4.02 -19.84 21.72
C VAL A 29 4.06 -19.34 23.16
N HIS A 30 3.85 -18.05 23.37
CA HIS A 30 3.64 -17.51 24.70
C HIS A 30 2.15 -17.55 25.02
N SER A 31 1.81 -18.03 26.22
CA SER A 31 0.43 -18.04 26.71
C SER A 31 0.36 -17.44 28.10
N ARG A 32 -0.62 -16.56 28.35
CA ARG A 32 -0.92 -16.05 29.69
C ARG A 32 -2.39 -16.24 29.99
N LEU A 33 -2.66 -16.77 31.19
CA LEU A 33 -4.00 -16.84 31.73
C LEU A 33 -4.36 -15.46 32.30
N VAL A 34 -5.48 -14.90 31.88
CA VAL A 34 -6.04 -13.66 32.43
C VAL A 34 -7.39 -13.98 33.06
N GLU A 35 -7.57 -13.53 34.29
CA GLU A 35 -8.83 -13.63 35.03
C GLU A 35 -9.61 -12.33 34.87
N LEU A 36 -10.80 -12.40 34.29
CA LEU A 36 -11.68 -11.25 34.10
C LEU A 36 -12.95 -11.39 34.93
N PRO A 37 -13.36 -10.36 35.70
CA PRO A 37 -14.59 -10.39 36.47
C PRO A 37 -15.80 -10.17 35.54
N VAL A 38 -16.80 -11.03 35.65
CA VAL A 38 -18.09 -10.89 34.94
C VAL A 38 -19.07 -10.11 35.81
N ARG A 39 -19.83 -9.19 35.21
CA ARG A 39 -20.81 -8.39 35.95
C ARG A 39 -21.98 -9.27 36.41
N PHE A 40 -22.56 -8.93 37.56
CA PHE A 40 -23.68 -9.69 38.12
C PHE A 40 -24.89 -9.65 37.17
N GLY A 41 -25.34 -10.83 36.73
CA GLY A 41 -26.46 -10.98 35.78
C GLY A 41 -26.07 -11.00 34.31
N GLU A 42 -24.80 -10.81 33.96
CA GLU A 42 -24.30 -10.90 32.58
C GLU A 42 -24.02 -12.37 32.22
N SER A 43 -24.61 -12.85 31.12
CA SER A 43 -24.32 -14.18 30.58
C SER A 43 -22.95 -14.21 29.90
N LEU A 44 -22.30 -15.39 29.86
CA LEU A 44 -21.02 -15.58 29.13
C LEU A 44 -21.10 -15.17 27.65
N MET A 45 -22.29 -15.27 27.06
CA MET A 45 -22.56 -14.88 25.67
C MET A 45 -22.61 -13.35 25.51
N GLU A 46 -23.26 -12.65 26.44
CA GLU A 46 -23.26 -11.18 26.49
C GLU A 46 -21.86 -10.63 26.77
N PHE A 47 -21.13 -11.26 27.70
CA PHE A 47 -19.74 -10.92 27.99
C PHE A 47 -18.83 -11.06 26.75
N ALA A 48 -19.02 -12.12 25.94
CA ALA A 48 -18.24 -12.37 24.74
C ALA A 48 -18.62 -11.46 23.55
N ALA A 49 -19.85 -10.98 23.49
CA ALA A 49 -20.35 -10.08 22.44
C ALA A 49 -19.93 -8.61 22.67
N ASN A 50 -19.67 -8.23 23.92
CA ASN A 50 -19.24 -6.88 24.27
C ASN A 50 -17.74 -6.66 23.96
N LYS A 51 -17.42 -5.49 23.39
CA LYS A 51 -16.02 -5.03 23.23
C LYS A 51 -15.43 -4.79 24.61
N GLN A 52 -14.39 -5.55 24.97
CA GLN A 52 -13.69 -5.44 26.25
C GLN A 52 -12.26 -5.03 26.00
N ASP A 53 -11.78 -4.03 26.74
CA ASP A 53 -10.37 -3.65 26.76
C ASP A 53 -9.68 -4.38 27.92
N VAL A 54 -8.68 -5.20 27.60
CA VAL A 54 -7.92 -5.97 28.59
C VAL A 54 -6.51 -5.40 28.72
N PRO A 55 -6.08 -5.00 29.93
CA PRO A 55 -4.72 -4.55 30.15
C PRO A 55 -3.78 -5.76 30.26
N ILE A 56 -2.75 -5.80 29.41
CA ILE A 56 -1.65 -6.77 29.50
C ILE A 56 -0.34 -5.98 29.54
N GLY A 57 0.24 -5.84 30.73
CA GLY A 57 1.40 -4.96 30.94
C GLY A 57 0.98 -3.49 30.81
N HIS A 58 1.64 -2.73 29.93
CA HIS A 58 1.31 -1.32 29.65
C HIS A 58 0.43 -1.13 28.41
N THR A 59 -0.07 -2.20 27.80
CA THR A 59 -0.83 -2.16 26.55
C THR A 59 -2.25 -2.68 26.76
N TRP A 60 -3.23 -1.99 26.19
CA TRP A 60 -4.63 -2.38 26.20
C TRP A 60 -4.98 -3.09 24.90
N TYR A 61 -5.65 -4.24 24.99
CA TYR A 61 -6.08 -5.05 23.85
C TYR A 61 -7.60 -5.13 23.80
N SER A 62 -8.20 -4.88 22.63
CA SER A 62 -9.62 -5.12 22.34
C SER A 62 -9.82 -6.37 21.50
N TRP A 63 -10.96 -7.03 21.68
CA TRP A 63 -11.46 -8.05 20.74
C TRP A 63 -12.87 -7.68 20.22
N THR A 64 -13.22 -8.24 19.06
CA THR A 64 -14.61 -8.30 18.56
C THR A 64 -14.93 -9.73 18.10
N CYS A 65 -16.17 -10.19 18.33
CA CYS A 65 -16.62 -11.51 17.90
C CYS A 65 -17.15 -11.44 16.45
N THR A 66 -16.62 -12.27 15.55
CA THR A 66 -17.15 -12.40 14.19
C THR A 66 -17.89 -13.73 14.04
N GLY A 67 -19.22 -13.71 14.17
CA GLY A 67 -20.13 -14.80 13.78
C GLY A 67 -21.21 -15.19 14.80
N ASP A 68 -22.30 -15.78 14.29
CA ASP A 68 -23.48 -16.20 15.04
C ASP A 68 -23.13 -17.20 16.17
N VAL A 69 -23.67 -16.93 17.35
CA VAL A 69 -23.29 -17.60 18.59
C VAL A 69 -24.22 -18.75 18.90
N LEU A 70 -23.95 -19.93 18.31
CA LEU A 70 -24.47 -21.21 18.77
C LEU A 70 -23.35 -22.26 18.74
N GLY A 71 -22.81 -22.58 19.91
CA GLY A 71 -21.89 -23.70 20.12
C GLY A 71 -20.42 -23.31 20.38
N THR A 72 -19.83 -23.91 21.42
CA THR A 72 -18.41 -23.94 21.85
C THR A 72 -17.46 -22.90 21.23
N VAL A 73 -17.02 -21.96 22.06
CA VAL A 73 -16.12 -20.84 21.74
C VAL A 73 -14.76 -21.35 21.24
N GLY A 74 -14.54 -21.30 19.92
CA GLY A 74 -13.28 -21.62 19.26
C GLY A 74 -12.39 -20.39 19.06
N HIS A 75 -11.11 -20.51 19.43
CA HIS A 75 -10.07 -19.47 19.43
C HIS A 75 -9.70 -18.90 18.03
N SER A 76 -10.30 -19.39 16.95
CA SER A 76 -10.06 -18.95 15.57
C SER A 76 -10.99 -17.83 15.09
N LYS A 77 -11.86 -17.30 15.96
CA LYS A 77 -12.88 -16.29 15.60
C LYS A 77 -12.63 -14.86 16.13
N TYR A 78 -11.44 -14.59 16.67
CA TYR A 78 -11.13 -13.29 17.29
C TYR A 78 -9.88 -12.65 16.67
N SER A 79 -10.00 -11.37 16.30
CA SER A 79 -8.89 -10.49 15.95
C SER A 79 -8.65 -9.52 17.11
N TRP A 80 -7.39 -9.35 17.50
CA TRP A 80 -6.97 -8.51 18.64
C TRP A 80 -6.31 -7.24 18.12
N TYR A 81 -6.68 -6.07 18.66
CA TYR A 81 -6.11 -4.78 18.29
C TYR A 81 -5.82 -3.92 19.53
N PRO A 82 -4.76 -3.10 19.53
CA PRO A 82 -4.49 -2.18 20.63
C PRO A 82 -5.50 -1.03 20.66
N VAL A 83 -6.00 -0.65 21.84
CA VAL A 83 -6.89 0.51 22.00
C VAL A 83 -6.18 1.60 22.79
N GLY A 84 -5.87 2.70 22.10
CA GLY A 84 -5.44 3.95 22.72
C GLY A 84 -6.65 4.70 23.29
N GLY A 85 -6.52 5.19 24.52
CA GLY A 85 -7.58 5.85 25.27
C GLY A 85 -7.60 7.37 25.16
N GLY A 86 -8.74 7.94 25.57
CA GLY A 86 -8.85 9.23 26.25
C GLY A 86 -8.70 10.49 25.40
N ASN A 87 -9.83 11.19 25.19
CA ASN A 87 -9.88 12.54 24.63
C ASN A 87 -8.92 13.52 25.34
N LYS A 88 -7.80 13.81 24.69
CA LYS A 88 -7.13 15.12 24.65
C LYS A 88 -6.93 15.45 23.18
N GLU A 89 -7.42 16.60 22.74
CA GLU A 89 -7.12 17.10 21.40
C GLU A 89 -5.60 17.23 21.21
N VAL A 90 -5.16 16.77 20.03
CA VAL A 90 -3.82 16.70 19.45
C VAL A 90 -2.95 15.50 19.87
N ASP A 91 -2.98 14.44 19.05
CA ASP A 91 -1.75 13.75 18.64
C ASP A 91 -1.74 13.63 17.10
N MET A 92 -1.30 14.72 16.45
CA MET A 92 -0.86 14.63 15.05
C MET A 92 0.42 13.80 15.07
N ASP A 93 0.33 12.53 14.67
CA ASP A 93 1.43 11.54 14.62
C ASP A 93 2.80 12.21 14.36
N PRO A 94 3.86 11.91 15.14
CA PRO A 94 5.18 12.53 14.99
C PRO A 94 5.70 12.59 13.55
N ILE A 95 5.35 11.60 12.71
CA ILE A 95 5.70 11.58 11.28
C ILE A 95 4.94 12.65 10.50
N LYS A 96 3.62 12.74 10.69
CA LYS A 96 2.79 13.77 10.03
C LYS A 96 3.29 15.15 10.44
N LYS A 97 3.49 15.38 11.74
CA LYS A 97 4.02 16.64 12.25
C LYS A 97 5.38 16.97 11.61
N TYR A 98 6.29 16.00 11.56
CA TYR A 98 7.59 16.18 10.92
C TYR A 98 7.43 16.63 9.45
N ILE A 99 6.59 15.95 8.67
CA ILE A 99 6.36 16.32 7.27
C ILE A 99 5.87 17.76 7.16
N LEU A 100 4.83 18.12 7.93
CA LEU A 100 4.23 19.44 7.89
C LEU A 100 5.21 20.55 8.32
N ASP A 101 6.08 20.27 9.29
CA ASP A 101 7.12 21.20 9.75
C ASP A 101 8.27 21.37 8.72
N HIS A 102 8.40 20.46 7.74
CA HIS A 102 9.45 20.45 6.72
C HIS A 102 8.94 20.76 5.30
N VAL A 103 7.73 21.31 5.19
CA VAL A 103 7.19 21.83 3.93
C VAL A 103 7.93 23.12 3.54
N GLU A 104 8.51 23.12 2.35
CA GLU A 104 9.12 24.26 1.69
C GLU A 104 8.04 25.15 1.08
N ALA A 105 8.07 26.44 1.41
CA ALA A 105 7.05 27.41 1.01
C ALA A 105 7.17 27.88 -0.46
N ASP A 106 8.25 27.52 -1.15
CA ASP A 106 8.56 27.90 -2.53
C ASP A 106 8.30 26.75 -3.52
N SER A 107 7.45 25.79 -3.16
CA SER A 107 7.07 24.63 -3.97
C SER A 107 5.55 24.41 -3.90
N GLU A 108 4.92 24.25 -5.05
CA GLU A 108 3.49 24.07 -5.31
C GLU A 108 3.35 23.06 -6.42
N TRP A 109 2.50 22.06 -6.22
CA TRP A 109 2.44 20.90 -7.10
C TRP A 109 1.08 20.75 -7.76
N ASN A 110 1.08 20.68 -9.08
CA ASN A 110 -0.04 20.11 -9.83
C ASN A 110 0.06 18.58 -9.80
N ILE A 111 -1.07 17.93 -9.52
CA ILE A 111 -1.15 16.47 -9.40
C ILE A 111 -2.20 15.94 -10.38
N TYR A 112 -1.78 14.98 -11.21
CA TYR A 112 -2.65 14.32 -12.16
C TYR A 112 -2.57 12.80 -12.01
N VAL A 113 -3.74 12.15 -11.93
CA VAL A 113 -3.86 10.70 -12.11
C VAL A 113 -4.01 10.41 -13.60
N MET A 114 -3.11 9.59 -14.13
CA MET A 114 -3.04 9.24 -15.54
C MET A 114 -3.55 7.81 -15.75
N GLU A 115 -4.78 7.65 -16.23
CA GLU A 115 -5.40 6.34 -16.47
C GLU A 115 -4.90 5.74 -17.79
N VAL A 116 -3.97 4.79 -17.69
CA VAL A 116 -3.42 4.03 -18.82
C VAL A 116 -4.49 3.15 -19.45
N GLY A 117 -5.41 2.62 -18.65
CA GLY A 117 -6.52 1.81 -19.11
C GLY A 117 -7.22 1.10 -17.95
N ARG A 118 -8.21 0.27 -18.27
CA ARG A 118 -9.02 -0.44 -17.27
C ARG A 118 -9.26 -1.89 -17.64
N SER A 119 -9.03 -2.80 -16.71
CA SER A 119 -9.37 -4.22 -16.87
C SER A 119 -10.85 -4.43 -16.55
N MET A 120 -11.63 -4.75 -17.57
CA MET A 120 -13.06 -5.08 -17.41
C MET A 120 -13.28 -6.54 -17.04
N ASN A 121 -12.29 -7.40 -17.32
CA ASN A 121 -12.26 -8.77 -16.84
C ASN A 121 -11.92 -8.84 -15.35
N GLY A 122 -11.20 -7.84 -14.82
CA GLY A 122 -10.79 -7.73 -13.43
C GLY A 122 -9.81 -8.82 -12.97
N LEU A 123 -9.51 -8.79 -11.67
CA LEU A 123 -8.83 -9.86 -10.95
C LEU A 123 -9.71 -10.39 -9.83
N PRO A 124 -9.52 -11.66 -9.39
CA PRO A 124 -10.17 -12.15 -8.18
C PRO A 124 -9.90 -11.20 -7.00
N ILE A 125 -10.93 -10.93 -6.19
CA ILE A 125 -10.81 -10.05 -5.02
C ILE A 125 -9.75 -10.58 -4.06
N CYS A 126 -9.57 -11.89 -3.95
CA CYS A 126 -8.50 -12.53 -3.18
C CYS A 126 -7.07 -12.24 -3.66
N VAL A 127 -6.90 -11.55 -4.79
CA VAL A 127 -5.60 -10.98 -5.22
C VAL A 127 -5.41 -9.59 -4.63
N MET A 128 -6.48 -8.79 -4.57
CA MET A 128 -6.45 -7.41 -4.08
C MET A 128 -6.61 -7.28 -2.57
N LEU A 129 -7.37 -8.18 -1.95
CA LEU A 129 -7.71 -8.18 -0.52
C LEU A 129 -7.38 -9.52 0.10
N ASP A 130 -6.55 -9.51 1.15
CA ASP A 130 -6.27 -10.70 1.94
C ASP A 130 -7.57 -11.25 2.56
N GLY A 131 -7.79 -12.56 2.44
CA GLY A 131 -9.06 -13.20 2.80
C GLY A 131 -10.24 -12.90 1.84
N GLY A 132 -9.99 -12.22 0.72
CA GLY A 132 -11.00 -11.89 -0.28
C GLY A 132 -11.62 -13.11 -0.97
N SER A 133 -12.75 -12.90 -1.65
CA SER A 133 -13.44 -13.95 -2.40
C SER A 133 -12.79 -14.19 -3.79
N PRO A 134 -13.04 -15.34 -4.45
CA PRO A 134 -12.56 -15.56 -5.82
C PRO A 134 -13.37 -14.79 -6.89
N THR A 135 -14.40 -14.03 -6.51
CA THR A 135 -15.16 -13.20 -7.46
C THR A 135 -14.25 -12.09 -8.02
N ARG A 136 -14.48 -11.69 -9.27
CA ARG A 136 -13.60 -10.73 -9.96
C ARG A 136 -14.06 -9.29 -9.74
N MET A 137 -13.13 -8.42 -9.39
CA MET A 137 -13.30 -6.97 -9.32
C MET A 137 -12.52 -6.30 -10.45
N LYS A 138 -13.16 -5.34 -11.11
CA LYS A 138 -12.57 -4.56 -12.21
C LYS A 138 -11.46 -3.65 -11.66
N MET A 139 -10.47 -3.37 -12.49
CA MET A 139 -9.27 -2.61 -12.07
C MET A 139 -8.98 -1.46 -13.01
N GLY A 140 -8.45 -0.38 -12.47
CA GLY A 140 -7.78 0.67 -13.23
C GLY A 140 -6.26 0.46 -13.23
N PHE A 141 -5.59 1.02 -14.22
CA PHE A 141 -4.13 1.12 -14.23
C PHE A 141 -3.75 2.58 -14.31
N TYR A 142 -2.99 3.04 -13.33
CA TYR A 142 -2.64 4.44 -13.19
C TYR A 142 -1.13 4.62 -13.03
N PHE A 143 -0.66 5.79 -13.43
CA PHE A 143 0.56 6.40 -12.90
C PHE A 143 0.23 7.86 -12.58
N PHE A 144 1.14 8.57 -11.92
CA PHE A 144 0.89 9.93 -11.47
C PHE A 144 1.88 10.89 -12.12
N LEU A 145 1.38 12.00 -12.67
CA LEU A 145 2.21 13.12 -13.09
C LEU A 145 2.16 14.20 -12.01
N LEU A 146 3.33 14.58 -11.52
CA LEU A 146 3.53 15.55 -10.45
C LEU A 146 4.40 16.69 -11.01
N HIS A 147 3.87 17.91 -11.06
CA HIS A 147 4.57 19.07 -11.61
C HIS A 147 4.77 20.14 -10.54
N ASP A 148 6.03 20.38 -10.15
CA ASP A 148 6.40 21.53 -9.32
C ASP A 148 6.37 22.79 -10.20
N ILE A 149 5.40 23.65 -9.94
CA ILE A 149 5.11 24.82 -10.77
C ILE A 149 6.25 25.85 -10.67
N GLN A 150 6.82 26.05 -9.49
CA GLN A 150 7.88 27.05 -9.30
C GLN A 150 9.20 26.60 -9.91
N ARG A 151 9.50 25.30 -9.84
CA ARG A 151 10.76 24.74 -10.38
C ARG A 151 10.65 24.26 -11.82
N ASP A 152 9.44 24.26 -12.37
CA ASP A 152 9.10 23.65 -13.67
C ASP A 152 9.62 22.20 -13.79
N GLN A 153 9.49 21.45 -12.70
CA GLN A 153 9.98 20.07 -12.60
C GLN A 153 8.84 19.09 -12.83
N VAL A 154 8.97 18.21 -13.82
CA VAL A 154 7.95 17.21 -14.18
C VAL A 154 8.42 15.83 -13.76
N LEU A 155 7.76 15.28 -12.74
CA LEU A 155 8.06 13.99 -12.16
C LEU A 155 6.92 13.01 -12.42
N LEU A 156 7.25 11.74 -12.63
CA LEU A 156 6.28 10.65 -12.64
C LEU A 156 6.45 9.77 -11.39
N PHE A 157 5.35 9.41 -10.74
CA PHE A 157 5.33 8.30 -9.78
C PHE A 157 4.70 7.09 -10.47
N ASP A 158 5.51 6.04 -10.65
CA ASP A 158 5.32 4.99 -11.66
C ASP A 158 5.25 5.58 -13.09
N CYS A 159 5.19 4.72 -14.11
CA CYS A 159 5.18 5.15 -15.52
C CYS A 159 4.32 4.28 -16.44
N GLY A 160 3.45 3.45 -15.87
CA GLY A 160 2.51 2.63 -16.62
C GLY A 160 3.20 1.56 -17.47
N PHE A 161 2.53 1.15 -18.55
CA PHE A 161 2.98 0.06 -19.42
C PHE A 161 2.57 0.24 -20.89
N PHE A 162 3.18 -0.58 -21.75
CA PHE A 162 2.88 -0.61 -23.19
C PHE A 162 2.71 -2.00 -23.80
N SER A 163 2.93 -3.07 -23.04
CA SER A 163 2.77 -4.45 -23.54
C SER A 163 1.34 -4.73 -24.02
N LYS A 164 1.21 -5.06 -25.32
CA LYS A 164 -0.07 -5.47 -25.93
C LYS A 164 -0.53 -6.82 -25.40
N GLU A 165 0.40 -7.72 -25.13
CA GLU A 165 0.17 -9.03 -24.54
C GLU A 165 -0.42 -8.88 -23.13
N TYR A 166 0.10 -7.94 -22.34
CA TYR A 166 -0.46 -7.59 -21.04
C TYR A 166 -1.87 -7.03 -21.17
N CYS A 167 -2.07 -6.05 -22.07
CA CYS A 167 -3.39 -5.52 -22.36
C CYS A 167 -4.39 -6.65 -22.68
N LYS A 168 -3.99 -7.59 -23.54
CA LYS A 168 -4.84 -8.72 -23.93
C LYS A 168 -5.11 -9.66 -22.75
N GLY A 169 -4.07 -10.06 -22.01
CA GLY A 169 -4.20 -10.99 -20.90
C GLY A 169 -5.09 -10.47 -19.78
N PHE A 170 -4.95 -9.19 -19.45
CA PHE A 170 -5.77 -8.52 -18.45
C PHE A 170 -7.09 -7.99 -18.99
N GLY A 171 -7.36 -8.09 -20.29
CA GLY A 171 -8.57 -7.51 -20.90
C GLY A 171 -8.68 -6.00 -20.68
N VAL A 172 -7.55 -5.30 -20.82
CA VAL A 172 -7.45 -3.85 -20.71
C VAL A 172 -8.22 -3.20 -21.86
N GLN A 173 -9.12 -2.29 -21.49
CA GLN A 173 -9.89 -1.44 -22.40
C GLN A 173 -9.50 0.02 -22.21
N ASN A 174 -9.82 0.85 -23.21
CA ASN A 174 -9.50 2.28 -23.23
C ASN A 174 -8.01 2.57 -23.00
N TYR A 175 -7.15 1.73 -23.57
CA TYR A 175 -5.71 1.88 -23.43
C TYR A 175 -5.24 3.19 -24.07
N VAL A 176 -4.47 3.97 -23.31
CA VAL A 176 -3.74 5.15 -23.78
C VAL A 176 -2.31 5.02 -23.31
N SER A 177 -1.34 5.22 -24.21
CA SER A 177 0.07 5.07 -23.84
C SER A 177 0.51 6.14 -22.83
N PRO A 178 1.43 5.81 -21.90
CA PRO A 178 2.00 6.79 -20.98
C PRO A 178 2.56 8.04 -21.67
N LYS A 179 3.23 7.87 -22.81
CA LYS A 179 3.69 8.97 -23.67
C LYS A 179 2.55 9.93 -24.06
N VAL A 180 1.46 9.39 -24.62
CA VAL A 180 0.32 10.22 -25.07
C VAL A 180 -0.34 10.93 -23.90
N LEU A 181 -0.40 10.27 -22.73
CA LEU A 181 -0.93 10.84 -21.51
C LEU A 181 -0.10 12.05 -21.03
N VAL A 182 1.23 11.93 -21.01
CA VAL A 182 2.14 13.05 -20.68
C VAL A 182 2.02 14.20 -21.70
N GLU A 183 1.95 13.88 -23.00
CA GLU A 183 1.77 14.88 -24.07
C GLU A 183 0.43 15.62 -23.97
N ARG A 184 -0.64 14.94 -23.54
CA ARG A 184 -1.95 15.56 -23.28
C ARG A 184 -1.94 16.50 -22.08
N CYS A 185 -1.07 16.29 -21.11
CA CYS A 185 -0.81 17.26 -20.02
C CYS A 185 0.02 18.47 -20.47
N GLY A 186 0.44 18.53 -21.75
CA GLY A 186 1.21 19.65 -22.29
C GLY A 186 2.73 19.51 -22.13
N PHE A 187 3.22 18.35 -21.68
CA PHE A 187 4.65 18.11 -21.48
C PHE A 187 5.22 17.25 -22.61
N ARG A 188 6.50 17.48 -22.95
CA ARG A 188 7.21 16.58 -23.85
C ARG A 188 7.74 15.39 -23.04
N VAL A 189 7.85 14.21 -23.64
CA VAL A 189 8.44 13.06 -22.92
C VAL A 189 9.90 13.31 -22.52
N GLU A 190 10.60 14.15 -23.26
CA GLU A 190 11.97 14.58 -22.98
C GLU A 190 12.08 15.61 -21.84
N SER A 191 10.97 16.25 -21.44
CA SER A 191 10.93 17.18 -20.32
C SER A 191 10.60 16.52 -18.98
N VAL A 192 10.27 15.22 -18.98
CA VAL A 192 10.15 14.45 -17.73
C VAL A 192 11.54 14.33 -17.11
N THR A 193 11.74 14.94 -15.95
CA THR A 193 13.05 15.01 -15.29
C THR A 193 13.32 13.78 -14.46
N ASP A 194 12.29 13.21 -13.83
CA ASP A 194 12.41 12.17 -12.83
C ASP A 194 11.25 11.17 -12.91
N ILE A 195 11.55 9.90 -12.68
CA ILE A 195 10.57 8.83 -12.47
C ILE A 195 10.90 8.19 -11.13
N VAL A 196 9.97 8.22 -10.19
CA VAL A 196 10.06 7.46 -8.94
C VAL A 196 9.22 6.20 -9.10
N LEU A 197 9.87 5.04 -9.10
CA LEU A 197 9.17 3.76 -9.19
C LEU A 197 8.78 3.28 -7.79
N SER A 198 7.51 2.96 -7.63
CA SER A 198 7.00 2.27 -6.44
C SER A 198 7.64 0.89 -6.29
N HIS A 199 7.73 0.15 -7.39
CA HIS A 199 8.33 -1.17 -7.52
C HIS A 199 8.49 -1.54 -9.00
N VAL A 200 8.98 -2.75 -9.31
CA VAL A 200 9.32 -3.14 -10.70
C VAL A 200 8.29 -4.04 -11.40
N HIS A 201 7.08 -4.23 -10.89
CA HIS A 201 6.08 -4.93 -11.70
C HIS A 201 5.82 -4.18 -13.01
N MET A 202 5.49 -4.94 -14.05
CA MET A 202 5.49 -4.46 -15.42
C MET A 202 4.47 -3.32 -15.63
N ASP A 203 3.31 -3.36 -14.96
CA ASP A 203 2.32 -2.29 -15.02
C ASP A 203 2.75 -0.95 -14.40
N HIS A 204 3.83 -0.94 -13.62
CA HIS A 204 4.35 0.25 -12.96
C HIS A 204 5.61 0.80 -13.63
N CYS A 205 6.47 -0.07 -14.15
CA CYS A 205 7.78 0.34 -14.67
C CYS A 205 7.93 0.20 -16.20
N ASN A 206 7.06 -0.52 -16.90
CA ASN A 206 7.32 -0.83 -18.30
C ASN A 206 7.39 0.43 -19.19
N GLY A 207 6.64 1.48 -18.89
CA GLY A 207 6.68 2.75 -19.61
C GLY A 207 7.99 3.53 -19.51
N MET A 208 8.94 3.15 -18.65
CA MET A 208 10.19 3.89 -18.41
C MET A 208 10.94 4.28 -19.68
N SER A 209 10.99 3.37 -20.66
CA SER A 209 11.70 3.58 -21.93
C SER A 209 11.15 4.72 -22.80
N MET A 210 9.95 5.21 -22.51
CA MET A 210 9.34 6.35 -23.20
C MET A 210 9.91 7.70 -22.76
N PHE A 211 10.66 7.75 -21.66
CA PHE A 211 11.12 8.98 -21.00
C PHE A 211 12.66 9.00 -20.92
N PRO A 212 13.35 9.25 -22.04
CA PRO A 212 14.78 8.96 -22.19
C PRO A 212 15.69 9.83 -21.31
N ASN A 213 15.24 11.04 -20.94
CA ASN A 213 16.03 11.98 -20.14
C ASN A 213 15.82 11.81 -18.63
N ALA A 214 14.82 11.03 -18.22
CA ALA A 214 14.45 10.95 -16.82
C ALA A 214 15.51 10.23 -15.98
N THR A 215 15.78 10.79 -14.80
CA THR A 215 16.46 10.09 -13.71
C THR A 215 15.46 9.13 -13.07
N VAL A 216 15.79 7.85 -13.02
CA VAL A 216 14.95 6.81 -12.42
C VAL A 216 15.35 6.62 -10.96
N TRP A 217 14.41 6.79 -10.05
CA TRP A 217 14.58 6.54 -8.63
C TRP A 217 13.91 5.21 -8.27
N LEU A 218 14.68 4.30 -7.68
CA LEU A 218 14.22 2.96 -7.31
C LEU A 218 14.84 2.57 -5.98
N SER A 219 14.08 1.89 -5.11
CA SER A 219 14.64 1.33 -3.88
C SER A 219 15.83 0.41 -4.18
N GLU A 220 16.94 0.58 -3.46
CA GLU A 220 18.13 -0.29 -3.57
C GLU A 220 17.74 -1.76 -3.41
N LYS A 221 16.80 -2.03 -2.51
CA LYS A 221 16.33 -3.37 -2.23
C LYS A 221 15.48 -3.96 -3.35
N GLU A 222 14.72 -3.12 -4.05
CA GLU A 222 13.95 -3.56 -5.22
C GLU A 222 14.89 -3.85 -6.39
N TYR A 223 15.89 -3.00 -6.62
CA TYR A 223 16.91 -3.21 -7.63
C TYR A 223 17.75 -4.48 -7.38
N ALA A 224 18.14 -4.71 -6.12
CA ALA A 224 18.85 -5.91 -5.70
C ALA A 224 18.00 -7.16 -5.94
N TRP A 225 16.75 -7.16 -5.47
CA TRP A 225 15.83 -8.29 -5.67
C TRP A 225 15.58 -8.59 -7.15
N MET A 226 15.34 -7.56 -7.97
CA MET A 226 15.16 -7.73 -9.41
C MET A 226 16.43 -8.31 -10.05
N THR A 227 17.62 -7.81 -9.68
CA THR A 227 18.90 -8.31 -10.23
C THR A 227 19.14 -9.76 -9.84
N GLU A 228 18.94 -10.12 -8.57
CA GLU A 228 19.12 -11.50 -8.07
C GLU A 228 18.15 -12.47 -8.74
N THR A 229 16.91 -12.04 -8.96
CA THR A 229 15.87 -12.88 -9.57
C THR A 229 15.89 -12.89 -11.09
N SER A 230 16.53 -11.91 -11.75
CA SER A 230 16.57 -11.79 -13.23
C SER A 230 17.26 -12.97 -13.92
N VAL A 231 18.06 -13.73 -13.18
CA VAL A 231 18.70 -14.97 -13.65
C VAL A 231 17.68 -16.11 -13.79
N ASP A 232 16.55 -16.04 -13.10
CA ASP A 232 15.47 -17.03 -13.21
C ASP A 232 14.61 -16.74 -14.45
N GLN A 233 14.91 -17.43 -15.53
CA GLN A 233 14.17 -17.37 -16.80
C GLN A 233 12.88 -18.20 -16.79
N LYS A 234 12.50 -18.81 -15.66
CA LYS A 234 11.28 -19.62 -15.61
C LYS A 234 10.06 -18.72 -15.71
N ARG A 235 9.23 -18.99 -16.71
CA ARG A 235 7.91 -18.37 -16.87
C ARG A 235 7.10 -18.48 -15.58
N ASN A 236 6.54 -17.36 -15.14
CA ASN A 236 5.54 -17.37 -14.09
C ASN A 236 4.26 -18.07 -14.57
N LYS A 237 3.93 -19.24 -13.99
CA LYS A 237 2.66 -19.94 -14.27
C LYS A 237 1.47 -19.34 -13.51
N TRP A 238 1.67 -18.30 -12.70
CA TRP A 238 0.62 -17.65 -11.93
C TRP A 238 -0.43 -17.00 -12.84
N PHE A 239 -0.02 -16.29 -13.90
CA PHE A 239 -0.96 -15.68 -14.86
C PHE A 239 -1.88 -16.75 -15.49
N ASP A 240 -1.32 -17.90 -15.88
CA ASP A 240 -2.10 -19.02 -16.41
C ASP A 240 -3.10 -19.56 -15.37
N LYS A 241 -2.67 -19.72 -14.11
CA LYS A 241 -3.56 -20.15 -13.01
C LYS A 241 -4.68 -19.15 -12.71
N MET A 242 -4.43 -17.86 -12.93
CA MET A 242 -5.42 -16.79 -12.76
C MET A 242 -6.35 -16.62 -13.99
N GLY A 243 -6.15 -17.43 -15.03
CA GLY A 243 -6.90 -17.34 -16.30
C GLY A 243 -6.51 -16.14 -17.16
N ILE A 244 -5.34 -15.54 -16.89
CA ILE A 244 -4.76 -14.41 -17.62
C ILE A 244 -3.84 -15.00 -18.69
N VAL A 245 -4.40 -15.27 -19.86
CA VAL A 245 -3.70 -16.00 -20.93
C VAL A 245 -2.96 -15.06 -21.89
N GLY A 246 -1.81 -15.50 -22.39
CA GLY A 246 -1.07 -14.83 -23.46
C GLY A 246 -0.01 -13.83 -23.00
N VAL A 247 0.22 -13.68 -21.69
CA VAL A 247 1.29 -12.88 -21.13
C VAL A 247 2.57 -13.71 -21.07
N THR A 248 3.53 -13.46 -21.97
CA THR A 248 4.69 -14.36 -22.19
C THR A 248 6.05 -13.74 -21.90
N ASP A 249 6.19 -12.41 -21.90
CA ASP A 249 7.46 -11.72 -21.63
C ASP A 249 7.49 -11.13 -20.21
N ILE A 250 7.03 -11.91 -19.23
CA ILE A 250 7.10 -11.57 -17.80
C ILE A 250 7.88 -12.65 -17.07
N GLY A 251 8.86 -12.23 -16.29
CA GLY A 251 9.64 -13.09 -15.42
C GLY A 251 8.80 -13.72 -14.29
N PRO A 252 9.39 -14.58 -13.46
CA PRO A 252 8.68 -15.29 -12.39
C PRO A 252 7.98 -14.38 -11.37
N TYR A 253 8.31 -13.08 -11.36
CA TYR A 253 7.90 -12.12 -10.34
C TYR A 253 7.25 -10.84 -10.89
N GLY A 254 6.62 -10.89 -12.06
CA GLY A 254 5.75 -9.79 -12.51
C GLY A 254 6.42 -8.64 -13.27
N TYR A 255 7.75 -8.62 -13.40
CA TYR A 255 8.50 -7.65 -14.23
C TYR A 255 8.83 -8.22 -15.62
N ALA A 256 8.93 -7.37 -16.65
CA ALA A 256 9.38 -7.82 -17.98
C ALA A 256 10.91 -7.87 -18.06
N HIS A 257 11.44 -8.81 -18.86
CA HIS A 257 12.89 -8.86 -19.11
C HIS A 257 13.40 -7.59 -19.81
N ALA A 258 12.56 -6.93 -20.60
CA ALA A 258 12.88 -5.64 -21.22
C ALA A 258 13.06 -4.52 -20.18
N ASP A 259 12.27 -4.52 -19.11
CA ASP A 259 12.32 -3.49 -18.06
C ASP A 259 13.65 -3.58 -17.30
N PHE A 260 14.11 -4.81 -17.03
CA PHE A 260 15.43 -5.06 -16.45
C PHE A 260 16.57 -4.49 -17.32
N ARG A 261 16.51 -4.70 -18.64
CA ARG A 261 17.51 -4.15 -19.58
C ARG A 261 17.51 -2.62 -19.55
N TYR A 262 16.33 -2.00 -19.52
CA TYR A 262 16.23 -0.55 -19.44
C TYR A 262 16.79 0.00 -18.12
N LEU A 263 16.50 -0.64 -16.98
CA LEU A 263 17.06 -0.24 -15.68
C LEU A 263 18.58 -0.37 -15.65
N LYS A 264 19.14 -1.44 -16.21
CA LYS A 264 20.61 -1.59 -16.36
C LYS A 264 21.21 -0.54 -17.28
N GLN A 265 20.51 -0.17 -18.36
CA GLN A 265 20.93 0.91 -19.24
C GLN A 265 20.92 2.26 -18.51
N ALA A 266 19.84 2.59 -17.79
CA ALA A 266 19.75 3.81 -16.99
C ALA A 266 20.86 3.87 -15.92
N ASP A 267 21.19 2.75 -15.29
CA ASP A 267 22.32 2.64 -14.34
C ASP A 267 23.66 2.93 -15.02
N ALA A 268 23.92 2.31 -16.18
CA ALA A 268 25.14 2.54 -16.96
C ALA A 268 25.28 3.98 -17.47
N GLU A 269 24.17 4.66 -17.73
CA GLU A 269 24.11 6.06 -18.14
C GLU A 269 24.13 7.05 -16.96
N GLY A 270 24.20 6.57 -15.71
CA GLY A 270 24.19 7.41 -14.51
C GLY A 270 22.83 8.03 -14.18
N ARG A 271 21.75 7.53 -14.80
CA ARG A 271 20.37 7.99 -14.60
C ARG A 271 19.62 7.19 -13.53
N LEU A 272 20.16 6.08 -13.00
CA LEU A 272 19.55 5.35 -11.89
C LEU A 272 20.03 5.89 -10.53
N LYS A 273 19.10 6.34 -9.68
CA LYS A 273 19.34 6.69 -8.29
C LYS A 273 18.68 5.68 -7.36
N GLN A 274 19.49 5.01 -6.56
CA GLN A 274 18.99 4.03 -5.62
C GLN A 274 18.61 4.67 -4.28
N ILE A 275 17.35 4.53 -3.87
CA ILE A 275 16.84 5.00 -2.59
C ILE A 275 17.25 4.01 -1.51
N LYS A 276 17.99 4.49 -0.50
CA LYS A 276 18.55 3.65 0.58
C LYS A 276 17.90 4.00 1.90
N PHE A 277 17.04 3.11 2.38
CA PHE A 277 16.45 3.24 3.72
C PHE A 277 17.35 2.63 4.77
N THR A 278 17.39 3.25 5.94
CA THR A 278 18.07 2.70 7.11
C THR A 278 17.05 2.27 8.15
N LYS A 279 17.48 1.61 9.23
CA LYS A 279 16.58 1.32 10.36
C LYS A 279 16.00 2.59 10.99
N LYS A 280 16.70 3.73 10.88
CA LYS A 280 16.29 5.02 11.44
C LYS A 280 15.53 5.88 10.43
N ASP A 281 15.92 5.81 9.17
CA ASP A 281 15.38 6.64 8.10
C ASP A 281 14.47 5.78 7.21
N ARG A 282 13.24 5.57 7.69
CA ARG A 282 12.21 4.76 7.01
C ARG A 282 11.33 5.58 6.06
N PHE A 283 11.55 6.88 5.99
CA PHE A 283 11.00 7.78 5.00
C PHE A 283 12.03 8.88 4.72
N LEU A 284 12.12 9.32 3.48
CA LEU A 284 13.16 10.23 3.01
C LEU A 284 12.55 11.32 2.14
N LYS A 285 12.92 12.57 2.41
CA LYS A 285 12.60 13.68 1.50
C LYS A 285 13.50 13.57 0.28
N ILE A 286 12.92 13.42 -0.90
CA ILE A 286 13.68 13.25 -2.15
C ILE A 286 13.53 14.44 -3.10
N PHE A 287 12.43 15.19 -2.97
CA PHE A 287 12.20 16.48 -3.63
C PHE A 287 11.55 17.45 -2.64
N PRO A 288 11.53 18.76 -2.93
CA PRO A 288 10.71 19.72 -2.19
C PRO A 288 9.30 19.18 -2.00
N ASN A 289 8.84 19.19 -0.75
CA ASN A 289 7.51 18.73 -0.33
C ASN A 289 7.14 17.29 -0.67
N MET A 290 8.12 16.44 -0.98
CA MET A 290 7.90 15.06 -1.41
C MET A 290 8.77 14.07 -0.64
N TRP A 291 8.11 13.08 -0.05
CA TRP A 291 8.73 12.03 0.74
C TRP A 291 8.40 10.66 0.19
N VAL A 292 9.41 9.79 0.10
CA VAL A 292 9.23 8.37 -0.20
C VAL A 292 9.32 7.59 1.10
N PHE A 293 8.37 6.68 1.29
CA PHE A 293 8.29 5.81 2.46
C PHE A 293 8.69 4.38 2.13
N ASP A 294 9.47 3.77 3.02
CA ASP A 294 9.83 2.37 2.92
C ASP A 294 8.61 1.48 3.19
N ALA A 295 8.14 0.81 2.13
CA ALA A 295 7.12 -0.21 2.17
C ALA A 295 7.68 -1.59 1.80
N SER A 296 8.97 -1.81 2.08
CA SER A 296 9.63 -3.09 1.98
C SER A 296 8.78 -4.25 2.49
N TYR A 297 8.56 -5.24 1.62
CA TYR A 297 7.75 -6.43 1.88
C TYR A 297 6.25 -6.14 2.12
N ALA A 298 5.73 -4.95 1.82
CA ALA A 298 4.28 -4.76 1.78
C ALA A 298 3.68 -5.42 0.52
N HIS A 299 4.37 -5.32 -0.62
CA HIS A 299 3.95 -5.94 -1.88
C HIS A 299 5.12 -6.69 -2.56
N THR A 300 6.20 -5.98 -2.85
CA THR A 300 7.51 -6.52 -3.28
C THR A 300 8.59 -6.26 -2.23
N PRO A 301 9.77 -6.89 -2.31
CA PRO A 301 10.83 -6.72 -1.32
C PRO A 301 11.25 -5.29 -1.06
N GLY A 302 11.23 -4.41 -2.05
CA GLY A 302 11.64 -3.01 -1.94
C GLY A 302 10.56 -2.01 -2.33
N SER A 303 9.27 -2.37 -2.25
CA SER A 303 8.18 -1.42 -2.55
C SER A 303 8.31 -0.12 -1.76
N VAL A 304 7.83 0.97 -2.36
CA VAL A 304 7.68 2.27 -1.72
C VAL A 304 6.33 2.89 -2.06
N TYR A 305 5.88 3.82 -1.20
CA TYR A 305 4.80 4.75 -1.53
C TYR A 305 5.27 6.19 -1.36
N LEU A 306 4.56 7.12 -2.02
CA LEU A 306 4.92 8.53 -2.06
C LEU A 306 3.95 9.36 -1.21
N VAL A 307 4.47 10.38 -0.53
CA VAL A 307 3.69 11.39 0.19
C VAL A 307 4.09 12.77 -0.30
N LEU A 308 3.10 13.58 -0.67
CA LEU A 308 3.28 14.91 -1.22
C LEU A 308 2.44 15.93 -0.44
N ALA A 309 3.06 17.06 -0.09
CA ALA A 309 2.37 18.25 0.38
C ALA A 309 2.27 19.25 -0.80
N PRO A 310 1.12 19.37 -1.49
CA PRO A 310 1.11 20.12 -2.74
C PRO A 310 1.08 21.64 -2.58
N ASN A 311 0.67 22.16 -1.42
CA ASN A 311 0.42 23.58 -1.23
C ASN A 311 1.11 24.18 0.01
N LYS A 312 1.21 25.52 -0.01
CA LYS A 312 1.83 26.38 1.02
C LYS A 312 1.24 26.26 2.43
N LYS A 313 0.02 25.75 2.58
CA LYS A 313 -0.63 25.56 3.88
C LYS A 313 -0.66 24.07 4.21
N PRO A 314 0.11 23.61 5.22
CA PRO A 314 0.07 22.22 5.68
C PRO A 314 -1.31 21.76 6.18
N ASN A 315 -2.23 22.70 6.43
CA ASN A 315 -3.62 22.41 6.76
C ASN A 315 -4.44 21.91 5.55
N ASP A 316 -3.93 22.06 4.32
CA ASP A 316 -4.56 21.64 3.06
C ASP A 316 -4.15 20.21 2.67
N GLY A 317 -3.86 19.35 3.65
CA GLY A 317 -3.77 17.89 3.51
C GLY A 317 -2.57 17.30 2.75
N LEU A 318 -2.11 16.13 3.22
CA LEU A 318 -1.09 15.34 2.52
C LEU A 318 -1.77 14.40 1.51
N VAL A 319 -1.25 14.35 0.27
CA VAL A 319 -1.63 13.32 -0.71
C VAL A 319 -0.68 12.15 -0.59
N VAL A 320 -1.24 10.95 -0.48
CA VAL A 320 -0.48 9.71 -0.47
C VAL A 320 -0.79 8.93 -1.73
N PHE A 321 0.24 8.55 -2.47
CA PHE A 321 0.14 7.67 -3.63
C PHE A 321 0.58 6.28 -3.23
N ALA A 322 -0.39 5.39 -2.98
CA ALA A 322 -0.13 4.12 -2.34
C ALA A 322 0.49 3.07 -3.28
N SER A 323 0.22 3.19 -4.59
CA SER A 323 0.52 2.13 -5.57
C SER A 323 0.06 0.77 -5.02
N ASP A 324 0.81 -0.31 -5.20
CA ASP A 324 0.40 -1.65 -4.75
C ASP A 324 0.57 -1.90 -3.24
N CYS A 325 1.09 -0.92 -2.50
CA CYS A 325 1.04 -0.96 -1.03
C CYS A 325 -0.40 -0.88 -0.51
N ALA A 326 -1.32 -0.34 -1.31
CA ALA A 326 -2.77 -0.47 -1.17
C ALA A 326 -3.42 -0.42 -2.56
N MET A 327 -3.77 -1.57 -3.12
CA MET A 327 -4.28 -1.68 -4.49
C MET A 327 -5.68 -1.10 -4.67
N VAL A 328 -6.54 -1.17 -3.65
CA VAL A 328 -7.94 -0.71 -3.71
C VAL A 328 -8.32 0.12 -2.49
N TYR A 329 -9.38 0.93 -2.59
CA TYR A 329 -9.85 1.74 -1.46
C TYR A 329 -10.23 0.88 -0.24
N GLU A 330 -10.73 -0.33 -0.47
CA GLU A 330 -11.03 -1.28 0.60
C GLU A 330 -9.78 -1.66 1.42
N ASN A 331 -8.56 -1.55 0.87
CA ASN A 331 -7.34 -1.69 1.66
C ASN A 331 -7.15 -0.56 2.69
N ILE A 332 -7.63 0.62 2.37
CA ILE A 332 -7.44 1.85 3.13
C ILE A 332 -8.61 2.07 4.10
N GLU A 333 -9.82 1.89 3.61
CA GLU A 333 -11.07 2.18 4.32
C GLU A 333 -11.56 0.97 5.13
N GLY A 334 -11.26 -0.24 4.64
CA GLY A 334 -11.61 -1.49 5.27
C GLY A 334 -10.59 -2.01 6.28
N SER A 335 -10.61 -3.32 6.50
CA SER A 335 -9.74 -4.04 7.46
C SER A 335 -8.77 -5.04 6.80
N CYS A 336 -8.78 -5.14 5.46
CA CYS A 336 -7.99 -6.10 4.71
C CYS A 336 -6.75 -5.45 4.10
N VAL A 337 -5.60 -6.10 4.23
CA VAL A 337 -4.40 -5.69 3.48
C VAL A 337 -4.45 -6.17 2.04
N THR A 338 -3.53 -5.68 1.21
CA THR A 338 -3.25 -6.26 -0.12
C THR A 338 -3.03 -7.77 0.01
N ALA A 339 -3.49 -8.62 -0.92
CA ALA A 339 -3.35 -10.08 -0.79
C ALA A 339 -2.15 -10.66 -1.57
N SER A 340 -1.81 -10.03 -2.70
CA SER A 340 -0.79 -10.52 -3.61
C SER A 340 0.46 -9.66 -3.55
N GLY A 341 1.61 -10.32 -3.64
CA GLY A 341 2.92 -9.70 -3.74
C GLY A 341 3.99 -10.78 -3.78
N CYS A 342 5.14 -10.50 -4.40
CA CYS A 342 6.18 -11.52 -4.59
C CYS A 342 6.88 -11.91 -3.28
N CYS A 343 6.79 -11.09 -2.23
CA CYS A 343 7.39 -11.33 -0.90
C CYS A 343 6.60 -10.62 0.22
N GLN A 344 5.27 -10.65 0.13
CA GLN A 344 4.43 -9.89 1.05
C GLN A 344 4.51 -10.38 2.51
N SER A 345 4.57 -9.41 3.42
CA SER A 345 4.45 -9.56 4.86
C SER A 345 3.20 -8.82 5.34
N TYR A 346 2.29 -9.56 5.98
CA TYR A 346 1.04 -9.03 6.52
C TYR A 346 1.27 -7.86 7.49
N SER A 347 2.21 -8.00 8.43
CA SER A 347 2.50 -6.96 9.43
C SER A 347 3.09 -5.70 8.81
N LYS A 348 3.91 -5.83 7.76
CA LYS A 348 4.42 -4.68 7.00
C LYS A 348 3.31 -3.98 6.24
N SER A 349 2.42 -4.74 5.60
CA SER A 349 1.27 -4.20 4.88
C SER A 349 0.34 -3.41 5.81
N ILE A 350 -0.01 -3.97 6.98
CA ILE A 350 -0.79 -3.26 8.02
C ILE A 350 -0.07 -1.98 8.45
N SER A 351 1.23 -2.03 8.70
CA SER A 351 2.01 -0.88 9.16
C SER A 351 2.03 0.24 8.10
N CYS A 352 2.20 -0.10 6.82
CA CYS A 352 2.16 0.85 5.72
C CYS A 352 0.78 1.49 5.59
N ILE A 353 -0.29 0.69 5.53
CA ILE A 353 -1.68 1.20 5.45
C ILE A 353 -2.02 2.09 6.64
N THR A 354 -1.67 1.67 7.86
CA THR A 354 -1.90 2.46 9.08
C THR A 354 -1.17 3.80 9.01
N CYS A 355 0.10 3.79 8.59
CA CYS A 355 0.87 5.02 8.40
C CYS A 355 0.19 5.95 7.38
N MET A 356 -0.19 5.42 6.20
CA MET A 356 -0.89 6.18 5.17
C MET A 356 -2.17 6.83 5.70
N LYS A 357 -2.99 6.09 6.47
CA LYS A 357 -4.23 6.60 7.09
C LYS A 357 -3.99 7.69 8.12
N ASN A 358 -2.91 7.59 8.90
CA ASN A 358 -2.61 8.59 9.93
C ASN A 358 -2.10 9.91 9.32
N ILE A 359 -1.30 9.82 8.26
CA ILE A 359 -0.65 11.00 7.66
C ILE A 359 -1.49 11.63 6.54
N GLY A 360 -2.08 10.81 5.68
CA GLY A 360 -2.73 11.22 4.45
C GLY A 360 -4.11 11.82 4.68
N SER A 361 -4.36 12.98 4.08
CA SER A 361 -5.72 13.52 3.95
C SER A 361 -6.43 12.95 2.73
N GLN A 362 -5.66 12.63 1.69
CA GLN A 362 -6.12 11.90 0.52
C GLN A 362 -5.15 10.76 0.25
N ILE A 363 -5.68 9.56 -0.02
CA ILE A 363 -4.87 8.37 -0.32
C ILE A 363 -5.40 7.80 -1.63
N ILE A 364 -4.53 7.69 -2.64
CA ILE A 364 -4.88 7.18 -3.96
C ILE A 364 -4.32 5.77 -4.12
N PRO A 365 -5.19 4.74 -4.27
CA PRO A 365 -4.76 3.36 -4.43
C PRO A 365 -4.21 3.09 -5.84
N GLY A 366 -3.48 1.98 -6.02
CA GLY A 366 -2.85 1.62 -7.29
C GLY A 366 -3.80 1.20 -8.42
N HIS A 367 -4.92 0.55 -8.09
CA HIS A 367 -5.74 -0.19 -9.07
C HIS A 367 -7.26 -0.07 -8.91
N ASP A 368 -7.76 0.77 -8.01
CA ASP A 368 -9.20 0.93 -7.84
C ASP A 368 -9.84 1.74 -8.98
N LEU A 369 -10.94 1.27 -9.57
CA LEU A 369 -11.68 2.07 -10.56
C LEU A 369 -12.41 3.27 -9.95
N ASP A 370 -12.66 3.26 -8.64
CA ASP A 370 -13.31 4.38 -7.97
C ASP A 370 -12.43 5.64 -7.92
N VAL A 371 -11.13 5.53 -8.24
CA VAL A 371 -10.26 6.70 -8.48
C VAL A 371 -10.89 7.62 -9.53
N THR A 372 -11.42 7.05 -10.62
CA THR A 372 -12.08 7.82 -11.71
C THR A 372 -13.41 8.48 -11.30
N LYS A 373 -13.98 8.06 -10.14
CA LYS A 373 -15.20 8.63 -9.58
C LYS A 373 -14.90 9.70 -8.52
N ARG A 374 -13.78 9.56 -7.80
CA ARG A 374 -13.36 10.44 -6.70
C ARG A 374 -12.61 11.67 -7.19
N TYR A 375 -11.92 11.57 -8.34
CA TYR A 375 -11.18 12.68 -8.93
C TYR A 375 -11.85 13.17 -10.21
N PRO A 376 -12.00 14.50 -10.40
CA PRO A 376 -12.60 15.05 -11.60
C PRO A 376 -11.72 14.80 -12.83
N MET A 377 -12.32 14.26 -13.89
CA MET A 377 -11.67 14.17 -15.19
C MET A 377 -11.53 15.58 -15.78
N ILE A 378 -10.30 16.02 -16.00
CA ILE A 378 -10.00 17.34 -16.59
C ILE A 378 -9.71 17.24 -18.09
N TYR A 379 -9.31 16.05 -18.54
CA TYR A 379 -9.10 15.70 -19.94
C TYR A 379 -9.28 14.17 -20.10
N PRO A 380 -9.63 13.62 -21.28
CA PRO A 380 -9.75 12.17 -21.44
C PRO A 380 -8.56 11.38 -20.87
N ASN A 381 -8.86 10.49 -19.91
CA ASN A 381 -7.93 9.66 -19.13
C ASN A 381 -7.03 10.42 -18.12
N ILE A 382 -7.32 11.67 -17.84
CA ILE A 382 -6.52 12.53 -16.95
C ILE A 382 -7.45 13.13 -15.90
N TYR A 383 -7.14 12.84 -14.63
CA TYR A 383 -7.95 13.27 -13.49
C TYR A 383 -7.12 14.18 -12.59
N GLY A 384 -7.65 15.36 -12.29
CA GLY A 384 -6.99 16.32 -11.41
C GLY A 384 -7.19 15.97 -9.94
N VAL A 385 -6.13 16.03 -9.14
CA VAL A 385 -6.22 15.86 -7.69
C VAL A 385 -6.19 17.23 -7.04
N ASN A 386 -7.36 17.74 -6.69
CA ASN A 386 -7.49 18.98 -5.92
C ASN A 386 -7.48 18.65 -4.44
N ILE A 387 -6.76 19.44 -3.64
CA ILE A 387 -7.03 19.48 -2.21
C ILE A 387 -7.80 20.75 -1.89
N ASN A 388 -9.07 20.56 -1.50
CA ASN A 388 -9.95 21.63 -1.07
C ASN A 388 -9.71 21.97 0.40
#